data_AF-A0A2A3JWL6-F1
#
_entry.id   AF-A0A2A3JWL6-F1
#
_cell.length_a   1.000
_cell.length_b   1.000
_cell.length_c   1.000
_cell.angle_alpha   90.00
_cell.angle_beta   90.00
_cell.angle_gamma   90.00
#
_symmetry.space_group_name_H-M   'P 1'
#
loop_
_entity.id
_entity.type
_entity.pdbx_description
1 polymer ?
#
loop_
_entity_poly.entity_id
_entity_poly.type
_entity_poly.pdbx_seq_one_letter_code
_entity_poly.pdbx_strand_id
1 'polypeptide(L)'
;MLARLTGLALAALLAAPGYAAGDKTGVGVSSMIRPDANFGRGVSMTIWYPAQSGGGVSELVGRNAVFEGTPAQREASPLPGKLPLVLLSHGGRRSAEQTGAWLA
;
A
#
# COMPACT_ATOMS: atom_id res chain seq x y z
N MET A 1 2.79 -25.63 31.07
CA MET A 1 3.10 -24.21 31.38
C MET A 1 3.87 -23.53 30.23
N LEU A 2 4.91 -24.15 29.66
CA LEU A 2 5.67 -23.60 28.52
C LEU A 2 4.83 -23.28 27.27
N ALA A 3 3.88 -24.13 26.88
CA ALA A 3 3.04 -23.91 25.68
C ALA A 3 2.12 -22.67 25.77
N ARG A 4 1.79 -22.22 26.99
CA ARG A 4 0.99 -21.00 27.20
C ARG A 4 1.85 -19.73 27.10
N LEU A 5 3.13 -19.82 27.45
CA LEU A 5 4.10 -18.73 27.35
C LEU A 5 4.51 -18.46 25.90
N THR A 6 4.66 -19.51 25.07
CA THR A 6 4.95 -19.36 23.63
C THR A 6 3.77 -18.79 22.85
N GLY A 7 2.53 -19.17 23.17
CA GLY A 7 1.34 -18.61 22.51
C GLY A 7 1.15 -17.11 22.78
N LEU A 8 1.45 -16.67 24.01
CA LEU A 8 1.35 -15.26 24.39
C LEU A 8 2.43 -14.39 23.72
N ALA A 9 3.64 -14.93 23.53
CA ALA A 9 4.72 -14.25 22.83
C ALA A 9 4.43 -14.03 21.34
N LEU A 10 3.78 -14.99 20.66
CA LEU A 10 3.40 -14.87 19.25
C LEU A 10 2.28 -13.83 19.03
N ALA A 11 1.30 -13.78 19.95
CA ALA A 11 0.24 -12.77 19.91
C ALA A 11 0.77 -11.34 20.16
N ALA A 12 1.79 -11.19 21.02
CA ALA A 12 2.45 -9.91 21.27
C ALA A 12 3.27 -9.41 20.06
N LEU A 13 3.87 -10.31 19.26
CA LEU A 13 4.57 -9.94 18.02
C LEU A 13 3.60 -9.47 16.92
N LEU A 14 2.39 -10.03 16.85
CA LEU A 14 1.36 -9.63 15.89
C LEU A 14 0.61 -8.34 16.29
N ALA A 15 0.67 -7.97 17.58
CA ALA A 15 0.01 -6.79 18.13
C ALA A 15 0.92 -5.56 18.23
N ALA A 16 2.21 -5.67 17.87
CA ALA A 16 3.08 -4.50 17.78
C ALA A 16 2.62 -3.64 16.58
N PRO A 17 2.15 -2.39 16.79
CA PRO A 17 1.89 -1.50 15.69
C PRO A 17 3.19 -1.35 14.90
N GLY A 18 3.14 -1.62 13.59
CA GLY A 18 4.28 -1.37 12.73
C GLY A 18 4.65 0.11 12.86
N TYR A 19 5.77 0.40 13.51
CA TYR A 19 6.26 1.76 13.63
C TYR A 19 6.46 2.31 12.22
N ALA A 20 5.64 3.29 11.82
CA ALA A 20 5.98 4.15 10.71
C ALA A 20 7.33 4.79 11.08
N ALA A 21 8.36 4.51 10.28
CA ALA A 21 9.66 5.15 10.43
C ALA A 21 9.44 6.69 10.47
N GLY A 22 10.16 7.41 11.34
CA GLY A 22 9.80 8.79 11.74
C GLY A 22 9.65 9.83 10.63
N ASP A 23 9.34 11.08 11.00
CA ASP A 23 8.97 12.32 10.25
C ASP A 23 9.41 12.50 8.78
N LYS A 24 10.43 11.77 8.33
CA LYS A 24 10.92 11.70 6.96
C LYS A 24 10.23 10.66 6.08
N THR A 25 9.28 9.87 6.60
CA THR A 25 8.55 8.89 5.79
C THR A 25 7.16 9.36 5.42
N GLY A 26 6.88 9.33 4.12
CA GLY A 26 5.57 9.56 3.55
C GLY A 26 5.08 8.33 2.80
N VAL A 27 3.88 8.40 2.25
CA VAL A 27 3.29 7.33 1.43
C VAL A 27 3.44 7.70 -0.04
N GLY A 28 4.09 6.84 -0.83
CA GLY A 28 4.23 6.98 -2.27
C GLY A 28 3.20 6.13 -3.02
N VAL A 29 2.75 6.63 -4.18
CA VAL A 29 1.87 5.89 -5.08
C VAL A 29 2.37 6.00 -6.52
N SER A 30 2.40 4.86 -7.21
CA SER A 30 2.72 4.77 -8.64
C SER A 30 1.76 3.82 -9.35
N SER A 31 1.59 4.01 -10.65
CA SER A 31 0.84 3.06 -11.50
C SER A 31 1.79 2.28 -12.39
N MET A 32 1.57 0.97 -12.48
CA MET A 32 2.33 0.07 -13.34
C MET A 32 1.38 -0.73 -14.21
N ILE A 33 1.61 -0.71 -15.52
CA ILE A 33 0.95 -1.62 -16.45
C ILE A 33 1.94 -2.73 -16.77
N ARG A 34 1.55 -3.97 -16.44
CA ARG A 34 2.30 -5.15 -16.81
C ARG A 34 1.67 -5.74 -18.08
N PRO A 35 2.30 -5.57 -19.25
CA PRO A 35 1.81 -6.16 -20.48
C PRO A 35 1.87 -7.70 -20.42
N ASP A 36 0.96 -8.36 -21.13
CA ASP A 36 1.10 -9.79 -21.47
C ASP A 36 1.04 -10.75 -20.28
N ALA A 37 0.10 -10.54 -19.36
CA ALA A 37 -0.09 -11.44 -18.23
C ALA A 37 -0.74 -12.76 -18.64
N ASN A 38 0.05 -13.73 -19.13
CA ASN A 38 -0.27 -15.16 -19.41
C ASN A 38 -1.60 -15.50 -20.12
N PHE A 39 -2.41 -14.50 -20.49
CA PHE A 39 -3.80 -14.64 -20.93
C PHE A 39 -4.18 -13.55 -21.96
N GLY A 40 -3.20 -12.93 -22.62
CA GLY A 40 -3.41 -11.93 -23.67
C GLY A 40 -4.03 -10.60 -23.20
N ARG A 41 -4.08 -10.34 -21.89
CA ARG A 41 -4.58 -9.08 -21.33
C ARG A 41 -3.58 -8.52 -20.32
N GLY A 42 -3.21 -7.25 -20.51
CA GLY A 42 -2.36 -6.53 -19.55
C GLY A 42 -3.05 -6.36 -18.20
N VAL A 43 -2.25 -6.28 -17.14
CA VAL A 43 -2.73 -5.98 -15.78
C VAL A 43 -2.24 -4.59 -15.40
N SER A 44 -3.18 -3.70 -15.11
CA SER A 44 -2.88 -2.40 -14.48
C SER A 44 -2.89 -2.58 -12.97
N MET A 45 -1.85 -2.07 -12.30
CA MET A 45 -1.66 -2.17 -10.85
C MET A 45 -1.34 -0.79 -10.30
N THR A 46 -1.80 -0.54 -9.08
CA THR A 46 -1.35 0.59 -8.27
C THR A 46 -0.41 0.05 -7.21
N ILE A 47 0.76 0.66 -7.10
CA ILE A 47 1.80 0.29 -6.14
C ILE A 47 1.84 1.37 -5.07
N TRP A 48 1.64 0.96 -3.82
CA TRP A 48 1.76 1.79 -2.64
C TRP A 48 3.03 1.39 -1.89
N TYR A 49 3.81 2.37 -1.44
CA TYR A 49 5.11 2.10 -0.84
C TYR A 49 5.56 3.20 0.13
N PRO A 50 6.39 2.87 1.13
CA PRO A 50 7.08 3.87 1.94
C PRO A 50 7.99 4.74 1.06
N ALA A 51 7.78 6.05 1.12
CA ALA A 51 8.49 7.04 0.32
C ALA A 51 9.17 8.09 1.19
N GLN A 52 10.09 8.83 0.61
CA GLN A 52 10.63 10.04 1.23
C GLN A 52 9.53 11.11 1.31
N SER A 53 9.34 11.72 2.47
CA SER A 53 8.47 12.90 2.61
C SER A 53 8.96 14.03 1.70
N GLY A 54 8.05 14.60 0.90
CA GLY A 54 8.39 15.62 -0.12
C GLY A 54 9.06 15.07 -1.38
N GLY A 55 9.16 13.75 -1.53
CA GLY A 55 9.81 13.10 -2.66
C GLY A 55 8.96 12.97 -3.92
N GLY A 56 7.73 13.48 -3.92
CA GLY A 56 6.78 13.43 -5.05
C GLY A 56 5.71 14.52 -4.98
N VAL A 57 4.65 14.36 -5.79
CA VAL A 57 3.54 15.34 -5.85
C VAL A 57 2.41 14.91 -4.90
N SER A 58 2.11 15.72 -3.88
CA SER A 58 1.02 15.45 -2.94
C SER A 58 -0.34 15.41 -3.63
N GLU A 59 -1.14 14.39 -3.34
CA GLU A 59 -2.48 14.22 -3.88
C GLU A 59 -3.42 13.40 -2.99
N LEU A 60 -4.72 13.42 -3.35
CA LEU A 60 -5.75 12.58 -2.76
C LEU A 60 -6.17 11.51 -3.79
N VAL A 61 -5.57 10.33 -3.69
CA VAL A 61 -5.78 9.22 -4.63
C VAL A 61 -7.21 8.73 -4.56
N GLY A 62 -7.88 8.64 -5.71
CA GLY A 62 -9.25 8.14 -5.81
C GLY A 62 -10.33 9.10 -5.34
N ARG A 63 -9.97 10.36 -5.02
CA ARG A 63 -10.96 11.40 -4.72
C ARG A 63 -11.88 11.64 -5.91
N ASN A 64 -13.18 11.73 -5.63
CA ASN A 64 -14.20 12.18 -6.58
C ASN A 64 -15.39 12.80 -5.84
N ALA A 65 -16.54 12.96 -6.51
CA ALA A 65 -17.73 13.56 -5.90
C ALA A 65 -18.35 12.72 -4.77
N VAL A 66 -18.00 11.43 -4.67
CA VAL A 66 -18.55 10.47 -3.71
C VAL A 66 -17.52 10.02 -2.67
N PHE A 67 -16.22 10.04 -2.99
CA PHE A 67 -15.13 9.57 -2.11
C PHE A 67 -14.10 10.67 -1.82
N GLU A 68 -13.62 10.75 -0.57
CA GLU A 68 -12.66 11.77 -0.12
C GLU A 68 -11.24 11.59 -0.71
N GLY A 69 -10.85 10.35 -0.96
CA GLY A 69 -9.52 9.96 -1.46
C GLY A 69 -8.48 9.76 -0.35
N THR A 70 -7.44 9.00 -0.65
CA THR A 70 -6.34 8.68 0.29
C THR A 70 -5.15 9.61 0.06
N PRO A 71 -4.63 10.32 1.09
CA PRO A 71 -3.44 11.15 0.96
C PRO A 71 -2.20 10.34 0.57
N ALA A 72 -1.51 10.74 -0.50
CA ALA A 72 -0.27 10.12 -0.97
C ALA A 72 0.60 11.11 -1.74
N GLN A 73 1.81 10.70 -2.09
CA GLN A 73 2.70 11.39 -3.00
C GLN A 73 2.86 10.59 -4.30
N ARG A 74 2.35 11.13 -5.40
CA ARG A 74 2.44 10.53 -6.73
C ARG A 74 3.89 10.49 -7.21
N GLU A 75 4.30 9.32 -7.72
CA GLU A 75 5.64 9.03 -8.26
C GLU A 75 6.77 9.45 -7.31
N ALA A 76 6.56 9.29 -6.00
CA ALA A 76 7.53 9.72 -4.99
C ALA A 76 8.76 8.81 -4.95
N SER A 77 9.92 9.36 -4.56
CA SER A 77 11.13 8.57 -4.31
C SER A 77 10.90 7.51 -3.21
N PRO A 78 11.04 6.20 -3.52
CA PRO A 78 10.89 5.14 -2.52
C PRO A 78 11.98 5.21 -1.45
N LEU A 79 11.69 4.75 -0.23
CA LEU A 79 12.73 4.52 0.77
C LEU A 79 13.64 3.36 0.34
N PRO A 80 14.96 3.45 0.56
CA PRO A 80 15.87 2.36 0.22
C PRO A 80 15.67 1.16 1.16
N GLY A 81 15.89 -0.05 0.63
CA GLY A 81 15.85 -1.29 1.41
C GLY A 81 14.99 -2.37 0.75
N LYS A 82 14.99 -3.57 1.35
CA LYS A 82 14.08 -4.66 0.96
C LYS A 82 12.87 -4.64 1.90
N LEU A 83 11.68 -4.55 1.33
CA LEU A 83 10.42 -4.55 2.06
C LEU A 83 9.62 -5.82 1.73
N PRO A 84 8.80 -6.34 2.67
CA PRO A 84 7.83 -7.36 2.33
C PRO A 84 6.86 -6.83 1.27
N LEU A 85 6.49 -7.69 0.32
CA LEU A 85 5.51 -7.37 -0.71
C LEU A 85 4.16 -7.99 -0.35
N VAL A 86 3.12 -7.17 -0.27
CA VAL A 86 1.74 -7.63 -0.12
C VAL A 86 1.04 -7.43 -1.46
N LEU A 87 0.50 -8.50 -2.02
CA LEU A 87 -0.31 -8.46 -3.24
C LEU A 87 -1.79 -8.50 -2.87
N LEU A 88 -2.51 -7.41 -3.14
CA LEU A 88 -3.95 -7.33 -2.92
C LEU A 88 -4.67 -7.46 -4.27
N SER A 89 -5.48 -8.51 -4.41
CA SER A 89 -6.42 -8.67 -5.52
C SER A 89 -7.81 -8.29 -5.03
N HIS A 90 -8.39 -7.24 -5.62
CA HIS A 90 -9.73 -6.82 -5.28
C HIS A 90 -10.79 -7.66 -6.03
N GLY A 91 -12.01 -7.71 -5.50
CA GLY A 91 -13.15 -8.33 -6.19
C GLY A 91 -13.60 -7.56 -7.43
N GLY A 92 -14.48 -8.14 -8.24
CA GLY A 92 -15.09 -7.45 -9.38
C GLY A 92 -16.08 -6.34 -8.96
N ARG A 93 -16.47 -5.49 -9.92
CA ARG A 93 -17.50 -4.42 -9.78
C ARG A 93 -17.11 -3.20 -8.93
N ARG A 94 -15.87 -2.72 -9.06
CA ARG A 94 -15.50 -1.39 -8.57
C ARG A 94 -16.31 -0.30 -9.28
N SER A 95 -16.83 0.67 -8.53
CA SER A 95 -17.55 1.83 -9.08
C SER A 95 -16.61 2.93 -9.61
N ALA A 96 -15.33 2.89 -9.26
CA ALA A 96 -14.27 3.73 -9.83
C ALA A 96 -12.91 3.01 -9.81
N GLU A 97 -11.92 3.52 -10.56
CA GLU A 97 -10.61 2.87 -10.73
C GLU A 97 -9.78 2.76 -9.43
N GLN A 98 -9.98 3.68 -8.49
CA GLN A 98 -9.16 3.81 -7.28
C GLN A 98 -9.98 3.66 -5.98
N THR A 99 -11.19 3.09 -6.04
CA THR A 99 -12.03 2.87 -4.85
C THR A 99 -11.37 1.96 -3.80
N GLY A 100 -10.33 1.21 -4.15
CA GLY A 100 -9.55 0.39 -3.22
C GLY A 100 -8.40 1.12 -2.50
N ALA A 101 -8.18 2.41 -2.76
CA ALA A 101 -7.04 3.17 -2.22
C ALA A 101 -6.99 3.26 -0.69
N TRP A 102 -8.08 2.95 0.02
CA TRP A 102 -8.11 2.92 1.48
C TRP A 102 -7.52 1.63 2.09
N LEU A 103 -7.29 0.59 1.27
CA LEU A 103 -6.66 -0.67 1.71
C LEU A 103 -5.13 -0.58 1.76
N ALA A 104 -4.58 0.54 1.32
CA ALA A 104 -3.15 0.79 1.19
C ALA A 104 -2.54 1.44 2.43
#